data_AF-A0A0R3X9H4-F1
#
_entry.id   AF-A0A0R3X9H4-F1
#
_cell.length_a   1.000
_cell.length_b   1.000
_cell.length_c   1.000
_cell.angle_alpha   90.00
_cell.angle_beta   90.00
_cell.angle_gamma   90.00
#
_symmetry.space_group_name_H-M   'P 1'
#
loop_
_entity.id
_entity.type
_entity.pdbx_description
1 polymer ?
#
loop_
_entity_poly.entity_id
_entity_poly.type
_entity_poly.pdbx_seq_one_letter_code
_entity_poly.pdbx_strand_id
1 'polypeptide(L)'
;LTLSVYQLAVKGVAAVSKTREIDVETDAEKLVNFCCINYRINEQPIPLKPDSEYPTWLWSLRVSRRPPRLADIDPDSYYYWRRIRRLHNRHLNNLAAADGWHRREHRDPRSHSERAYGDLSRALGKWLREHEGRS
;
A
#
# COMPACT_ATOMS: atom_id res chain seq x y z
N LEU A 1 20.91 -1.12 -49.78
CA LEU A 1 19.81 -0.36 -49.15
C LEU A 1 19.33 -1.13 -47.94
N THR A 2 19.06 -0.42 -46.84
CA THR A 2 18.72 -0.92 -45.48
C THR A 2 19.94 -1.48 -44.75
N LEU A 3 20.33 -0.98 -43.58
CA LEU A 3 19.55 -1.05 -42.33
C LEU A 3 19.87 0.10 -41.36
N SER A 4 18.86 0.39 -40.53
CA SER A 4 18.96 0.75 -39.11
C SER A 4 19.42 2.15 -38.72
N VAL A 5 18.46 2.99 -38.32
CA VAL A 5 18.52 3.68 -37.01
C VAL A 5 17.10 3.88 -36.46
N TYR A 6 16.57 2.92 -35.68
CA TYR A 6 15.52 3.24 -34.71
C TYR A 6 16.21 3.59 -33.40
N GLN A 7 16.30 4.89 -33.08
CA GLN A 7 16.68 5.35 -31.75
C GLN A 7 15.51 5.09 -30.80
N LEU A 8 15.48 3.91 -30.18
CA LEU A 8 14.64 3.65 -29.01
C LEU A 8 15.20 4.47 -27.83
N ALA A 9 14.40 5.42 -27.34
CA ALA A 9 14.70 6.21 -26.17
C ALA A 9 14.93 5.29 -24.95
N VAL A 10 16.18 5.19 -24.52
CA VAL A 10 16.56 4.51 -23.28
C VAL A 10 15.97 5.33 -22.12
N LYS A 11 14.99 4.75 -21.42
CA LYS A 11 14.43 5.32 -20.19
C LYS A 11 15.57 5.54 -19.20
N GLY A 12 15.74 6.77 -18.74
CA GLY A 12 16.78 7.17 -17.81
C GLY A 12 16.80 6.25 -16.58
N VAL A 13 17.97 5.64 -16.35
CA VAL A 13 18.27 4.99 -15.07
C VAL A 13 18.32 6.12 -14.05
N ALA A 14 17.26 6.23 -13.23
CA ALA A 14 17.30 7.09 -12.06
C ALA A 14 18.55 6.71 -11.27
N ALA A 15 19.41 7.69 -11.00
CA ALA A 15 20.62 7.49 -10.20
C ALA A 15 20.18 6.87 -8.85
N VAL A 16 20.44 5.57 -8.69
CA VAL A 16 20.23 4.88 -7.43
C VAL A 16 21.35 5.38 -6.52
N SER A 17 21.06 6.46 -5.79
CA SER A 17 21.86 6.84 -4.63
C SER A 17 21.97 5.61 -3.73
N LYS A 18 23.19 5.10 -3.54
CA LYS A 18 23.42 3.93 -2.69
C LYS A 18 22.84 4.22 -1.30
N THR A 19 21.95 3.34 -0.81
CA THR A 19 21.45 3.40 0.56
C THR A 19 22.63 3.29 1.50
N ARG A 20 22.74 4.22 2.46
CA ARG A 20 23.80 4.19 3.47
C ARG A 20 23.50 3.05 4.45
N GLU A 21 24.38 2.07 4.49
CA GLU A 21 24.40 1.06 5.54
C GLU A 21 25.04 1.70 6.78
N ILE A 22 24.34 1.65 7.91
CA ILE A 22 24.84 2.14 9.19
C ILE A 22 25.23 0.90 9.99
N ASP A 23 26.49 0.84 10.41
CA ASP A 23 26.98 -0.27 11.22
C ASP A 23 26.23 -0.33 12.55
N VAL A 24 25.83 -1.54 12.95
CA VAL A 24 25.06 -1.77 14.18
C VAL A 24 26.02 -2.10 15.31
N GLU A 25 25.77 -1.53 16.48
CA GLU A 25 26.54 -1.81 17.70
C GLU A 25 26.34 -3.26 18.16
N THR A 26 27.44 -3.92 18.56
CA THR A 26 27.46 -5.34 18.96
C THR A 26 27.78 -5.57 20.43
N ASP A 27 28.18 -4.52 21.16
CA ASP A 27 28.51 -4.61 22.58
C ASP A 27 27.25 -4.72 23.46
N ALA A 28 27.16 -5.80 24.24
CA ALA A 28 26.02 -6.10 25.09
C ALA A 28 25.85 -5.08 26.23
N GLU A 29 26.93 -4.62 26.86
CA GLU A 29 26.84 -3.67 27.98
C GLU A 29 26.30 -2.31 27.50
N LYS A 30 26.72 -1.89 26.31
CA LYS A 30 26.22 -0.68 25.66
C LYS A 30 24.75 -0.79 25.28
N LEU A 31 24.31 -1.94 24.74
CA LEU A 31 22.92 -2.15 24.31
C LEU A 31 21.92 -2.24 25.47
N VAL A 32 22.35 -2.72 26.64
CA VAL A 32 21.50 -2.80 27.84
C VAL A 32 21.34 -1.43 28.49
N ASN A 33 22.36 -0.59 28.47
CA ASN A 33 22.36 0.70 29.18
C ASN A 33 21.97 1.89 28.30
N PHE A 34 22.13 1.80 26.97
CA PHE A 34 21.95 2.92 26.06
C PHE A 34 21.05 2.59 24.86
N CYS A 35 20.32 3.60 24.41
CA CYS A 35 19.50 3.59 23.21
C CYS A 35 20.33 4.06 22.00
N CYS A 36 20.79 3.11 21.18
CA CYS A 36 21.64 3.33 20.00
C CYS A 36 20.86 3.73 18.72
N ILE A 37 19.91 4.65 18.82
CA ILE A 37 19.07 5.09 17.66
C ILE A 37 19.68 6.31 16.93
N ASN A 38 20.66 6.97 17.53
CA ASN A 38 21.18 8.23 17.01
C ASN A 38 21.87 8.08 15.65
N TYR A 39 21.41 8.84 14.65
CA TYR A 39 21.95 8.83 13.28
C TYR A 39 22.88 10.02 12.98
N ARG A 40 23.02 10.96 13.92
CA ARG A 40 23.86 12.14 13.75
C ARG A 40 25.30 11.83 14.14
N ILE A 41 26.23 12.33 13.33
CA ILE A 41 27.66 12.15 13.57
C ILE A 41 28.07 13.01 14.78
N ASN A 42 28.79 12.42 15.74
CA ASN A 42 29.32 13.04 16.98
C ASN A 42 28.36 13.17 18.17
N GLU A 43 27.12 12.70 18.07
CA GLU A 43 26.23 12.70 19.24
C GLU A 43 26.39 11.39 20.04
N GLN A 44 26.41 11.50 21.36
CA GLN A 44 26.53 10.35 22.27
C GLN A 44 25.22 9.54 22.30
N PRO A 45 25.28 8.21 22.56
CA PRO A 45 24.09 7.39 22.70
C PRO A 45 23.30 7.78 23.95
N ILE A 46 21.97 7.71 23.88
CA ILE A 46 21.07 8.20 24.92
C ILE A 46 20.97 7.15 26.03
N PRO A 47 21.28 7.45 27.30
CA PRO A 47 21.16 6.47 28.39
C PRO A 47 19.69 6.11 28.65
N LEU A 48 19.43 4.83 28.91
CA LEU A 48 18.11 4.36 29.33
C LEU A 48 17.84 4.77 30.77
N LYS A 49 16.61 5.23 31.01
CA LYS A 49 16.13 5.67 32.32
C LYS A 49 15.51 4.47 33.06
N PRO A 50 15.33 4.54 34.39
CA PRO A 50 14.57 3.52 35.11
C PRO A 50 13.10 3.50 34.67
N ASP A 51 12.45 2.33 34.81
CA ASP A 51 11.07 2.08 34.37
C ASP A 51 10.04 3.09 34.94
N SER A 52 10.31 3.68 36.10
CA SER A 52 9.47 4.68 36.76
C SER A 52 9.38 6.02 36.04
N GLU A 53 10.38 6.36 35.22
CA GLU A 53 10.37 7.60 34.44
C GLU A 53 9.52 7.50 33.18
N TYR A 54 9.24 6.27 32.73
CA TYR A 54 8.42 6.03 31.54
C TYR A 54 6.94 6.01 31.90
N PRO A 55 6.07 6.52 31.01
CA PRO A 55 4.64 6.55 31.27
C PRO A 55 4.06 5.13 31.30
N THR A 56 3.05 4.92 32.15
CA THR A 56 2.45 3.61 32.41
C THR A 56 1.86 2.92 31.19
N TRP A 57 1.40 3.69 30.19
CA TRP A 57 0.83 3.14 28.95
C TRP A 57 1.86 2.42 28.08
N LEU A 58 3.16 2.68 28.26
CA LEU A 58 4.22 1.99 27.50
C LEU A 58 4.16 0.48 27.76
N TRP A 59 3.94 0.10 29.01
CA TRP A 59 3.89 -1.29 29.47
C TRP A 59 2.56 -1.97 29.15
N SER A 60 1.53 -1.23 28.76
CA SER A 60 0.25 -1.80 28.29
C SER A 60 0.22 -2.05 26.78
N LEU A 61 1.27 -1.67 26.04
CA LEU A 61 1.36 -1.93 24.61
C LEU A 61 1.50 -3.42 24.31
N ARG A 62 0.81 -3.87 23.24
CA ARG A 62 0.91 -5.26 22.78
C ARG A 62 2.21 -5.48 22.01
N VAL A 63 3.08 -6.33 22.56
CA VAL A 63 4.39 -6.70 21.95
C VAL A 63 4.27 -7.87 20.95
N SER A 64 3.09 -8.50 20.85
CA SER A 64 2.88 -9.63 19.95
C SER A 64 3.02 -9.22 18.47
N ARG A 65 3.92 -9.88 17.74
CA ARG A 65 4.13 -9.65 16.29
C ARG A 65 2.85 -9.83 15.45
N ARG A 66 1.96 -10.75 15.85
CA ARG A 66 0.72 -11.00 15.13
C ARG A 66 -0.40 -10.07 15.62
N PRO A 67 -1.15 -9.44 14.70
CA PRO A 67 -2.35 -8.70 15.08
C PRO A 67 -3.37 -9.64 15.74
N PRO A 68 -4.24 -9.12 16.62
CA PRO A 68 -5.26 -9.94 17.25
C PRO A 68 -6.23 -10.48 16.18
N ARG A 69 -6.89 -11.60 16.48
CA ARG A 69 -7.91 -12.13 15.57
C ARG A 69 -9.10 -11.19 15.58
N LEU A 70 -9.86 -11.18 14.49
CA LEU A 70 -11.01 -10.28 14.37
C LEU A 70 -12.07 -10.55 15.45
N ALA A 71 -12.24 -11.82 15.85
CA ALA A 71 -13.17 -12.24 16.90
C ALA A 71 -12.79 -11.73 18.30
N ASP A 72 -11.51 -11.42 18.54
CA ASP A 72 -11.02 -10.95 19.85
C ASP A 72 -11.08 -9.43 19.99
N ILE A 73 -11.47 -8.71 18.93
CA ILE A 73 -11.50 -7.24 18.90
C ILE A 73 -12.94 -6.79 19.11
N ASP A 74 -13.10 -5.82 20.01
CA ASP A 74 -14.37 -5.14 20.25
C ASP A 74 -14.95 -4.50 18.96
N PRO A 75 -16.17 -4.88 18.52
CA PRO A 75 -16.83 -4.32 17.33
C PRO A 75 -17.05 -2.81 17.37
N ASP A 76 -17.19 -2.22 18.56
CA ASP A 76 -17.42 -0.77 18.71
C ASP A 76 -16.12 0.05 18.65
N SER A 77 -14.96 -0.63 18.62
CA SER A 77 -13.67 0.01 18.50
C SER A 77 -13.38 0.48 17.06
N TYR A 78 -12.81 1.67 16.91
CA TYR A 78 -12.26 2.16 15.63
C TYR A 78 -11.26 1.16 15.00
N TYR A 79 -10.48 0.46 15.83
CA TYR A 79 -9.49 -0.50 15.36
C TYR A 79 -10.13 -1.67 14.61
N TYR A 80 -11.29 -2.15 15.06
CA TYR A 80 -12.05 -3.21 14.43
C TYR A 80 -12.40 -2.87 12.99
N TRP A 81 -13.02 -1.71 12.76
CA TRP A 81 -13.44 -1.27 11.43
C TRP A 81 -12.25 -0.97 10.51
N ARG A 82 -11.15 -0.45 11.06
CA ARG A 82 -9.89 -0.32 10.30
C ARG A 82 -9.36 -1.69 9.88
N ARG A 83 -9.48 -2.72 10.73
CA ARG A 83 -9.07 -4.09 10.43
C ARG A 83 -9.94 -4.72 9.35
N ILE A 84 -11.27 -4.58 9.44
CA ILE A 84 -12.25 -5.04 8.45
C ILE A 84 -11.93 -4.47 7.06
N ARG A 85 -11.77 -3.14 6.95
CA ARG A 85 -11.47 -2.48 5.67
C ARG A 85 -10.20 -3.03 5.02
N ARG A 86 -9.14 -3.23 5.82
CA ARG A 86 -7.88 -3.81 5.32
C ARG A 86 -8.06 -5.25 4.84
N LEU A 87 -8.85 -6.06 5.54
CA LEU A 87 -9.14 -7.45 5.15
C LEU A 87 -9.99 -7.49 3.87
N HIS A 88 -11.01 -6.64 3.78
CA HIS A 88 -11.86 -6.50 2.60
C HIS A 88 -11.04 -6.10 1.36
N ASN A 89 -10.20 -5.06 1.47
CA ASN A 89 -9.34 -4.65 0.36
C ASN A 89 -8.38 -5.78 -0.08
N ARG A 90 -7.84 -6.55 0.87
CA ARG A 90 -7.02 -7.72 0.56
C ARG A 90 -7.82 -8.79 -0.17
N HIS A 91 -9.04 -9.05 0.27
CA HIS A 91 -9.94 -9.99 -0.39
C HIS A 91 -10.25 -9.55 -1.84
N LEU A 92 -10.60 -8.28 -2.04
CA LEU A 92 -10.83 -7.73 -3.38
C LEU A 92 -9.58 -7.81 -4.27
N ASN A 93 -8.40 -7.50 -3.73
CA ASN A 93 -7.15 -7.64 -4.49
C ASN A 93 -6.87 -9.10 -4.87
N ASN A 94 -7.19 -10.05 -3.99
CA ASN A 94 -7.03 -11.48 -4.28
C ASN A 94 -8.03 -11.94 -5.36
N LEU A 95 -9.28 -11.50 -5.28
CA LEU A 95 -10.28 -11.78 -6.31
C LEU A 95 -9.87 -11.18 -7.66
N ALA A 96 -9.44 -9.92 -7.67
CA ALA A 96 -8.98 -9.24 -8.87
C ALA A 96 -7.71 -9.87 -9.46
N ALA A 97 -6.85 -10.46 -8.64
CA ALA A 97 -5.72 -11.25 -9.10
C ALA A 97 -6.14 -12.59 -9.72
N ALA A 98 -7.12 -13.29 -9.12
CA ALA A 98 -7.64 -14.56 -9.61
C ALA A 98 -8.43 -14.39 -10.92
N ASP A 99 -9.34 -13.42 -10.95
CA ASP A 99 -10.18 -13.09 -12.11
C ASP A 99 -9.40 -12.29 -13.18
N GLY A 100 -8.20 -11.79 -12.84
CA GLY A 100 -7.32 -11.13 -13.79
C GLY A 100 -7.73 -9.69 -14.15
N TRP A 101 -8.59 -9.03 -13.37
CA TRP A 101 -9.04 -7.64 -13.64
C TRP A 101 -7.90 -6.61 -13.67
N HIS A 102 -6.74 -6.96 -13.11
CA HIS A 102 -5.52 -6.16 -13.17
C HIS A 102 -4.70 -6.35 -14.46
N ARG A 103 -4.98 -7.38 -15.27
CA ARG A 103 -4.24 -7.59 -16.52
C ARG A 103 -4.62 -6.51 -17.52
N ARG A 104 -3.65 -6.14 -18.36
CA ARG A 104 -3.81 -5.08 -19.35
C ARG A 104 -4.94 -5.40 -20.32
N GLU A 105 -5.14 -6.67 -20.65
CA GLU A 105 -6.25 -7.14 -21.49
C GLU A 105 -7.64 -6.91 -20.89
N HIS A 106 -7.78 -6.87 -19.56
CA HIS A 106 -9.06 -6.66 -18.87
C HIS A 106 -9.31 -5.19 -18.50
N ARG A 107 -8.34 -4.31 -18.76
CA ARG A 107 -8.52 -2.86 -18.60
C ARG A 107 -9.33 -2.35 -19.80
N ASP A 108 -10.65 -2.26 -19.64
CA ASP A 108 -11.50 -1.70 -20.70
C ASP A 108 -10.97 -0.30 -21.09
N PRO A 109 -10.56 -0.12 -22.36
CA PRO A 109 -9.89 1.09 -22.83
C PRO A 109 -10.83 2.29 -22.93
N ARG A 110 -12.13 2.08 -22.79
CA ARG A 110 -13.15 3.13 -22.83
C ARG A 110 -12.94 4.13 -21.70
N SER A 111 -13.20 5.40 -22.00
CA SER A 111 -13.19 6.48 -21.01
C SER A 111 -14.15 6.17 -19.85
N HIS A 112 -13.88 6.67 -18.64
CA HIS A 112 -14.80 6.50 -17.52
C HIS A 112 -16.21 7.02 -17.84
N SER A 113 -16.31 8.12 -18.60
CA SER A 113 -17.58 8.66 -19.10
C SER A 113 -18.31 7.69 -20.05
N GLU A 114 -17.58 7.01 -20.91
CA GLU A 114 -18.13 5.98 -21.82
C GLU A 114 -18.53 4.72 -21.07
N ARG A 115 -17.86 4.37 -19.97
CA ARG A 115 -18.24 3.22 -19.13
C ARG A 115 -19.48 3.52 -18.30
N ALA A 116 -19.60 4.74 -17.76
CA ALA A 116 -20.74 5.13 -16.92
C ALA A 116 -21.99 5.49 -17.74
N TYR A 117 -21.82 6.17 -18.88
CA TYR A 117 -22.94 6.70 -19.68
C TYR A 117 -23.03 6.10 -21.08
N GLY A 118 -22.00 5.42 -21.58
CA GLY A 118 -22.02 4.85 -22.93
C GLY A 118 -22.97 3.66 -23.07
N ASP A 119 -23.13 2.83 -22.04
CA ASP A 119 -24.11 1.75 -22.06
C ASP A 119 -25.55 2.29 -22.05
N LEU A 120 -25.80 3.40 -21.33
CA LEU A 120 -27.08 4.10 -21.34
C LEU A 120 -27.36 4.75 -22.70
N SER A 121 -26.38 5.45 -23.27
CA SER A 121 -26.48 6.04 -24.61
C SER A 121 -26.73 4.97 -25.68
N ARG A 122 -26.06 3.82 -25.57
CA ARG A 122 -26.24 2.68 -26.48
C ARG A 122 -27.62 2.04 -26.34
N ALA A 123 -28.11 1.86 -25.12
CA ALA A 123 -29.45 1.36 -24.85
C ALA A 123 -30.53 2.32 -25.36
N LEU A 124 -30.36 3.62 -25.10
CA LEU A 124 -31.30 4.67 -25.51
C LEU A 124 -31.34 4.82 -27.04
N GLY A 125 -30.19 4.77 -27.71
CA GLY A 125 -30.13 4.77 -29.18
C GLY A 125 -30.69 3.49 -29.81
N LYS A 126 -30.55 2.33 -29.16
CA LYS A 126 -31.21 1.08 -29.61
C LYS A 126 -32.73 1.21 -29.52
N TRP A 127 -33.22 1.70 -28.38
CA TRP A 127 -34.64 1.91 -28.13
C TRP A 127 -35.27 2.90 -29.14
N LEU A 128 -34.61 4.03 -29.39
CA LEU A 128 -35.03 5.03 -30.40
C LEU A 128 -35.17 4.41 -31.79
N ARG A 129 -34.17 3.66 -32.28
CA ARG A 129 -34.21 3.01 -33.60
C ARG A 129 -35.33 1.98 -33.74
N GLU A 130 -35.66 1.27 -32.67
CA GLU A 130 -36.78 0.31 -32.67
C GLU A 130 -38.15 0.98 -32.75
N HIS A 131 -38.23 2.28 -32.40
CA HIS A 131 -39.48 3.04 -32.32
C HIS A 131 -39.62 4.10 -33.42
N GLU A 132 -38.51 4.55 -34.03
CA GLU A 132 -38.51 5.45 -35.20
C GLU A 132 -39.09 4.79 -36.46
N GLY A 133 -39.09 3.45 -36.56
CA GLY A 133 -39.70 2.71 -37.68
C GLY A 133 -41.15 2.29 -37.45
N ARG A 134 -41.80 2.72 -36.36
CA ARG A 134 -43.21 2.39 -36.03
C ARG A 134 -44.18 3.56 -36.22
N SER A 135 -43.72 4.67 -36.79
CA SER A 135 -44.58 5.81 -37.18
C SER A 135 -44.87 5.81 -38.67
#